data_AF-A0A9E0FB54-F1
#
_entry.id   AF-A0A9E0FB54-F1
#
_cell.length_a   1.000
_cell.length_b   1.000
_cell.length_c   1.000
_cell.angle_alpha   90.00
_cell.angle_beta   90.00
_cell.angle_gamma   90.00
#
_symmetry.space_group_name_H-M   'P 1'
#
loop_
_entity.id
_entity.type
_entity.pdbx_description
1 polymer ?
#
loop_
_entity_poly.entity_id
_entity_poly.type
_entity_poly.pdbx_seq_one_letter_code
_entity_poly.pdbx_strand_id
1 'polypeptide(L)'
;MKKTQLLFMLIIFLSFSFQAFSQEKAKWKQMDDFHAVMSPTFHPAEEDNLAPVKERAGELLSTAKTWQSSVVPVGFKADITKPILKKLVKECGNLKKAVDKGKTDAELKTMITNAHEIFHEIMEKCRD
;
A
#
# COMPACT_ATOMS: atom_id res chain seq x y z
N MET A 1 -40.49 -27.98 55.70
CA MET A 1 -39.73 -26.92 55.01
C MET A 1 -39.04 -27.58 53.81
N LYS A 2 -39.65 -27.52 52.63
CA LYS A 2 -39.31 -26.63 51.49
C LYS A 2 -37.98 -26.98 50.78
N LYS A 3 -38.13 -27.77 49.70
CA LYS A 3 -37.53 -27.69 48.35
C LYS A 3 -36.19 -26.94 48.16
N THR A 4 -35.20 -27.64 47.60
CA THR A 4 -34.34 -27.22 46.45
C THR A 4 -33.62 -28.48 45.92
N GLN A 5 -34.26 -29.35 45.14
CA GLN A 5 -34.11 -29.44 43.68
C GLN A 5 -32.84 -28.84 43.05
N LEU A 6 -32.14 -29.71 42.30
CA LEU A 6 -31.31 -29.52 41.11
C LEU A 6 -30.60 -28.18 40.93
N LEU A 7 -29.27 -28.20 40.76
CA LEU A 7 -28.66 -27.33 39.77
C LEU A 7 -27.42 -27.97 39.10
N PHE A 8 -27.60 -28.36 37.82
CA PHE A 8 -26.71 -28.16 36.66
C PHE A 8 -25.20 -28.46 36.86
N MET A 9 -24.65 -29.54 36.28
CA MET A 9 -24.17 -29.61 34.89
C MET A 9 -23.57 -28.28 34.40
N LEU A 10 -22.42 -28.34 33.71
CA LEU A 10 -21.83 -27.25 32.90
C LEU A 10 -20.68 -26.44 33.55
N ILE A 11 -19.53 -27.08 33.79
CA ILE A 11 -18.25 -26.37 33.65
C ILE A 11 -17.94 -26.35 32.15
N ILE A 12 -18.65 -25.48 31.42
CA ILE A 12 -18.27 -25.10 30.06
C ILE A 12 -16.98 -24.28 30.18
N PHE A 13 -15.92 -24.80 29.55
CA PHE A 13 -15.02 -24.05 28.69
C PHE A 13 -15.07 -22.52 28.86
N LEU A 14 -14.38 -22.00 29.87
CA LEU A 14 -13.96 -20.60 29.87
C LEU A 14 -12.61 -20.51 29.11
N SER A 15 -12.62 -20.97 27.86
CA SER A 15 -11.62 -20.53 26.89
C SER A 15 -11.96 -19.07 26.57
N PHE A 16 -11.46 -18.16 27.39
CA PHE A 16 -11.39 -16.76 27.03
C PHE A 16 -10.51 -16.70 25.78
N SER A 17 -11.13 -16.75 24.61
CA SER A 17 -10.48 -16.38 23.37
C SER A 17 -10.07 -14.93 23.55
N PHE A 18 -8.79 -14.71 23.85
CA PHE A 18 -8.16 -13.41 23.63
C PHE A 18 -8.31 -13.12 22.14
N GLN A 19 -9.39 -12.44 21.78
CA GLN A 19 -9.49 -11.79 20.48
C GLN A 19 -8.47 -10.66 20.54
N ALA A 20 -7.27 -10.94 20.04
CA ALA A 20 -6.34 -9.89 19.68
C ALA A 20 -7.05 -9.02 18.63
N PHE A 21 -7.55 -7.85 19.06
CA PHE A 21 -8.02 -6.83 18.14
C PHE A 21 -6.80 -6.44 17.28
N SER A 22 -6.75 -6.97 16.06
CA SER A 22 -5.85 -6.45 15.03
C SER A 22 -6.14 -4.96 14.91
N GLN A 23 -5.17 -4.10 15.23
CA GLN A 23 -5.31 -2.67 15.00
C GLN A 23 -5.58 -2.46 13.51
N GLU A 24 -6.78 -2.00 13.17
CA GLU A 24 -7.14 -1.68 11.81
C GLU A 24 -6.16 -0.63 11.29
N LYS A 25 -5.39 -0.98 10.25
CA LYS A 25 -4.44 -0.04 9.64
C LYS A 25 -5.22 1.19 9.16
N ALA A 26 -4.72 2.38 9.48
CA ALA A 26 -5.29 3.64 8.96
C ALA A 26 -5.42 3.55 7.42
N LYS A 27 -6.64 3.78 6.93
CA LYS A 27 -7.00 3.71 5.51
C LYS A 27 -6.67 5.03 4.83
N TRP A 28 -6.19 4.97 3.59
CA TRP A 28 -5.91 6.14 2.79
C TRP A 28 -6.25 5.87 1.33
N LYS A 29 -7.39 6.39 0.87
CA LYS A 29 -7.91 6.07 -0.47
C LYS A 29 -6.88 6.30 -1.59
N GLN A 30 -6.11 7.39 -1.53
CA GLN A 30 -5.14 7.70 -2.58
C GLN A 30 -3.94 6.74 -2.61
N MET A 31 -3.59 6.14 -1.47
CA MET A 31 -2.61 5.04 -1.42
C MET A 31 -3.16 3.81 -2.14
N ASP A 32 -4.43 3.46 -1.89
CA ASP A 32 -5.09 2.32 -2.54
C ASP A 32 -5.26 2.56 -4.05
N ASP A 33 -5.65 3.78 -4.46
CA ASP A 33 -5.77 4.18 -5.87
C ASP A 33 -4.42 4.09 -6.58
N PHE A 34 -3.32 4.51 -5.93
CA PHE A 34 -1.97 4.35 -6.47
C PHE A 34 -1.60 2.88 -6.62
N HIS A 35 -1.86 2.07 -5.59
CA HIS A 35 -1.56 0.64 -5.59
C HIS A 35 -2.33 -0.13 -6.69
N ALA A 36 -3.58 0.26 -6.96
CA ALA A 36 -4.40 -0.31 -8.03
C ALA A 36 -3.81 -0.12 -9.45
N VAL A 37 -2.92 0.87 -9.64
CA VAL A 37 -2.14 1.06 -10.87
C VAL A 37 -0.76 0.41 -10.76
N MET A 38 -0.10 0.57 -9.61
CA MET A 38 1.25 0.04 -9.36
C MET A 38 1.30 -1.48 -9.49
N SER A 39 0.45 -2.21 -8.78
CA SER A 39 0.49 -3.67 -8.76
C SER A 39 0.41 -4.31 -10.17
N PRO A 40 -0.58 -3.98 -11.02
CA PRO A 40 -0.67 -4.54 -12.38
C PRO A 40 0.35 -3.96 -13.38
N THR A 41 1.19 -3.00 -12.99
CA THR A 41 2.31 -2.54 -13.83
C THR A 41 3.63 -3.14 -13.41
N PHE A 42 3.88 -3.25 -12.10
CA PHE A 42 5.11 -3.80 -11.54
C PHE A 42 5.17 -5.33 -11.67
N HIS A 43 4.15 -6.09 -11.25
CA HIS A 43 4.26 -7.56 -11.23
C HIS A 43 4.51 -8.17 -12.62
N PRO A 44 3.85 -7.73 -13.71
CA PRO A 44 4.22 -8.21 -15.05
C PRO A 44 5.66 -7.87 -15.42
N ALA A 45 6.20 -6.74 -14.94
CA ALA A 45 7.58 -6.35 -15.22
C ALA A 45 8.60 -7.27 -14.52
N GLU A 46 8.24 -7.91 -13.42
CA GLU A 46 9.08 -8.94 -12.77
C GLU A 46 9.38 -10.09 -13.74
N GLU A 47 8.41 -10.42 -14.60
CA GLU A 47 8.46 -11.44 -15.65
C GLU A 47 8.79 -10.87 -17.04
N ASP A 48 9.45 -9.70 -17.10
CA ASP A 48 9.90 -9.03 -18.33
C ASP A 48 8.77 -8.55 -19.28
N ASN A 49 7.52 -8.58 -18.83
CA ASN A 49 6.40 -7.96 -19.54
C ASN A 49 6.28 -6.47 -19.18
N LEU A 50 6.99 -5.62 -19.92
CA LEU A 50 6.99 -4.16 -19.71
C LEU A 50 5.87 -3.42 -20.47
N ALA A 51 4.99 -4.12 -21.19
CA ALA A 51 3.90 -3.48 -21.92
C ALA A 51 2.96 -2.65 -20.99
N PRO A 52 2.53 -3.15 -19.81
CA PRO A 52 1.71 -2.37 -18.89
C PRO A 52 2.42 -1.13 -18.35
N VAL A 53 3.72 -1.21 -18.09
CA VAL A 53 4.53 -0.06 -17.64
C VAL A 53 4.53 1.04 -18.70
N LYS A 54 4.75 0.68 -19.97
CA LYS A 54 4.76 1.62 -21.10
C LYS A 54 3.38 2.28 -21.30
N GLU A 55 2.31 1.51 -21.18
CA GLU A 55 0.94 2.01 -21.36
C GLU A 55 0.48 2.92 -20.21
N ARG A 56 0.83 2.57 -18.96
CA ARG A 56 0.23 3.16 -17.76
C ARG A 56 1.15 4.06 -16.93
N ALA A 57 2.38 4.33 -17.40
CA ALA A 57 3.29 5.26 -16.71
C ALA A 57 2.69 6.67 -16.47
N GLY A 58 1.78 7.12 -17.34
CA GLY A 58 1.06 8.38 -17.16
C GLY A 58 0.09 8.32 -15.98
N GLU A 59 -0.63 7.21 -15.83
CA GLU A 59 -1.58 6.97 -14.76
C GLU A 59 -0.87 6.83 -13.41
N LEU A 60 0.25 6.09 -13.37
CA LEU A 60 1.15 5.99 -12.20
C LEU A 60 1.58 7.37 -11.69
N LEU A 61 2.04 8.24 -12.58
CA LEU A 61 2.44 9.60 -12.21
C LEU A 61 1.25 10.43 -11.71
N SER A 62 0.08 10.29 -12.35
CA SER A 62 -1.12 11.03 -11.97
C SER A 62 -1.58 10.63 -10.57
N THR A 63 -1.71 9.34 -10.28
CA THR A 63 -2.16 8.85 -8.97
C THR A 63 -1.14 9.17 -7.87
N ALA A 64 0.17 9.10 -8.15
CA ALA A 64 1.20 9.53 -7.20
C ALA A 64 1.07 11.02 -6.83
N LYS A 65 0.82 11.89 -7.82
CA LYS A 65 0.60 13.33 -7.57
C LYS A 65 -0.67 13.56 -6.75
N THR A 66 -1.76 12.90 -7.10
CA THR A 66 -3.02 12.97 -6.34
C THR A 66 -2.81 12.54 -4.89
N TRP A 67 -2.04 11.47 -4.65
CA TRP A 67 -1.70 11.03 -3.30
C TRP A 67 -0.85 12.06 -2.56
N GLN A 68 0.20 12.58 -3.19
CA GLN A 68 1.04 13.64 -2.61
C GLN A 68 0.24 14.89 -2.21
N SER A 69 -0.76 15.28 -3.00
CA SER A 69 -1.58 16.46 -2.73
C SER A 69 -2.69 16.23 -1.70
N SER A 70 -2.95 14.98 -1.30
CA SER A 70 -4.01 14.66 -0.34
C SER A 70 -3.59 14.96 1.10
N VAL A 71 -4.58 15.11 1.99
CA VAL A 71 -4.35 15.29 3.43
C VAL A 71 -3.81 13.99 4.01
N VAL A 72 -2.68 14.06 4.72
CA VAL A 72 -2.13 12.92 5.46
C VAL A 72 -3.11 12.58 6.59
N PRO A 73 -3.70 11.37 6.61
CA PRO A 73 -4.67 11.00 7.62
C PRO A 73 -4.01 10.76 8.98
N VAL A 74 -4.81 10.83 10.04
CA VAL A 74 -4.39 10.43 11.40
C VAL A 74 -3.94 8.96 11.36
N GLY A 75 -2.85 8.65 12.06
CA GLY A 75 -2.19 7.34 12.04
C GLY A 75 -1.04 7.25 11.03
N PHE A 76 -0.63 8.37 10.44
CA PHE A 76 0.57 8.50 9.64
C PHE A 76 1.46 9.67 10.10
N LYS A 77 2.77 9.42 10.14
CA LYS A 77 3.84 10.37 10.45
C LYS A 77 4.01 11.35 9.29
N ALA A 78 3.34 12.51 9.34
CA ALA A 78 3.28 13.44 8.22
C ALA A 78 4.64 14.01 7.78
N ASP A 79 5.54 14.23 8.74
CA ASP A 79 6.92 14.67 8.55
C ASP A 79 7.78 13.64 7.81
N ILE A 80 7.53 12.35 8.02
CA ILE A 80 8.16 11.23 7.29
C ILE A 80 7.48 10.99 5.93
N THR A 81 6.14 11.06 5.90
CA THR A 81 5.33 10.70 4.73
C THR A 81 5.54 11.65 3.55
N LYS A 82 5.49 12.96 3.80
CA LYS A 82 5.60 13.99 2.76
C LYS A 82 6.88 13.91 1.91
N PRO A 83 8.09 13.77 2.47
CA PRO A 83 9.30 13.65 1.67
C PRO A 83 9.34 12.36 0.85
N ILE A 84 8.83 11.23 1.36
CA ILE A 84 8.81 9.97 0.62
C ILE A 84 7.79 10.04 -0.54
N LEU A 85 6.61 10.64 -0.34
CA LEU A 85 5.67 10.91 -1.44
C LEU A 85 6.27 11.80 -2.52
N LYS A 86 7.09 12.78 -2.15
CA LYS A 86 7.84 13.60 -3.11
C LYS A 86 8.86 12.79 -3.91
N LYS A 87 9.55 11.85 -3.25
CA LYS A 87 10.45 10.89 -3.91
C LYS A 87 9.68 10.01 -4.90
N LEU A 88 8.52 9.49 -4.50
CA LEU A 88 7.66 8.66 -5.35
C LEU A 88 7.20 9.42 -6.61
N VAL A 89 6.66 10.64 -6.46
CA VAL A 89 6.25 11.47 -7.59
C VAL A 89 7.40 11.77 -8.55
N LYS A 90 8.61 12.02 -8.01
CA LYS A 90 9.81 12.23 -8.83
C LYS A 90 10.15 10.97 -9.63
N GLU A 91 10.12 9.79 -8.99
CA GLU A 91 10.45 8.52 -9.65
C GLU A 91 9.44 8.17 -10.73
N CYS A 92 8.13 8.24 -10.44
CA CYS A 92 7.09 8.06 -11.47
C CYS A 92 7.22 9.06 -12.61
N GLY A 93 7.64 10.30 -12.31
CA GLY A 93 7.90 11.35 -13.31
C GLY A 93 9.08 11.03 -14.21
N ASN A 94 10.14 10.44 -13.65
CA ASN A 94 11.28 9.97 -14.42
C ASN A 94 10.91 8.76 -15.28
N LEU A 95 10.16 7.80 -14.73
CA LEU A 95 9.70 6.62 -15.45
C LEU A 95 8.85 7.01 -16.66
N LYS A 96 7.88 7.91 -16.49
CA LYS A 96 7.07 8.42 -17.61
C LYS A 96 7.93 9.06 -18.70
N LYS A 97 8.91 9.88 -18.33
CA LYS A 97 9.86 10.47 -19.30
C LYS A 97 10.72 9.42 -19.99
N ALA A 98 11.08 8.34 -19.31
CA ALA A 98 11.84 7.24 -19.89
C ALA A 98 11.01 6.46 -20.91
N VAL A 99 9.74 6.19 -20.60
CA VAL A 99 8.77 5.61 -21.55
C VAL A 99 8.63 6.50 -22.79
N ASP A 100 8.43 7.81 -22.61
CA ASP A 100 8.26 8.76 -23.73
C ASP A 100 9.51 8.87 -24.62
N LYS A 101 10.68 8.57 -24.07
CA LYS A 101 11.96 8.55 -24.78
C LYS A 101 12.29 7.18 -25.39
N GLY A 102 11.42 6.19 -25.25
CA GLY A 102 11.66 4.84 -25.77
C GLY A 102 12.87 4.15 -25.13
N LYS A 103 13.08 4.36 -23.82
CA LYS A 103 14.13 3.67 -23.08
C LYS A 103 13.95 2.14 -23.09
N THR A 104 15.03 1.42 -22.86
CA THR A 104 15.05 -0.05 -22.92
C THR A 104 14.23 -0.68 -21.80
N ASP A 105 13.77 -1.91 -22.01
CA ASP A 105 12.98 -2.62 -21.00
C ASP A 105 13.75 -2.86 -19.70
N ALA A 106 15.07 -3.06 -19.78
CA ALA A 106 15.93 -3.16 -18.60
C ALA A 106 15.97 -1.84 -17.79
N GLU A 107 16.07 -0.69 -18.47
CA GLU A 107 15.99 0.62 -17.81
C GLU A 107 14.61 0.84 -17.19
N LEU A 108 13.52 0.53 -17.90
CA LEU A 108 12.16 0.69 -17.41
C LEU A 108 11.86 -0.24 -16.23
N LYS A 109 12.33 -1.50 -16.27
CA LYS A 109 12.22 -2.47 -15.18
C LYS A 109 12.90 -1.95 -13.92
N THR A 110 14.11 -1.41 -14.04
CA THR A 110 14.83 -0.79 -12.92
C THR A 110 14.01 0.35 -12.29
N MET A 111 13.43 1.22 -13.12
CA MET A 111 12.68 2.39 -12.63
C MET A 111 11.34 2.02 -11.99
N ILE A 112 10.59 1.06 -12.54
CA ILE A 112 9.34 0.60 -11.91
C ILE A 112 9.61 -0.13 -10.59
N THR A 113 10.70 -0.91 -10.50
CA THR A 113 11.15 -1.52 -9.23
C THR A 113 11.46 -0.45 -8.19
N ASN A 114 12.21 0.59 -8.54
CA ASN A 114 12.49 1.70 -7.61
C ASN A 114 11.21 2.39 -7.14
N ALA A 115 10.23 2.61 -8.03
CA ALA A 115 8.95 3.21 -7.65
C ALA A 115 8.16 2.31 -6.69
N HIS A 116 8.20 1.00 -6.90
CA HIS A 116 7.59 0.00 -6.00
C HIS A 116 8.30 -0.05 -4.64
N GLU A 117 9.63 0.01 -4.58
CA GLU A 117 10.39 0.08 -3.33
C GLU A 117 10.07 1.34 -2.52
N ILE A 118 9.92 2.49 -3.19
CA ILE A 118 9.49 3.73 -2.52
C ILE A 118 8.07 3.58 -1.96
N PHE A 119 7.17 2.89 -2.67
CA PHE A 119 5.84 2.58 -2.13
C PHE A 119 5.95 1.73 -0.86
N HIS A 120 6.76 0.67 -0.85
CA HIS A 120 7.02 -0.13 0.35
C HIS A 120 7.61 0.71 1.50
N GLU A 121 8.52 1.62 1.19
CA GLU A 121 9.08 2.55 2.17
C GLU A 121 7.99 3.36 2.89
N ILE A 122 6.95 3.79 2.16
CA ILE A 122 5.79 4.46 2.77
C ILE A 122 5.00 3.49 3.66
N MET A 123 4.76 2.26 3.18
CA MET A 123 3.98 1.27 3.91
C MET A 123 4.61 0.84 5.23
N GLU A 124 5.94 0.83 5.30
CA GLU A 124 6.71 0.42 6.47
C GLU A 124 7.01 1.56 7.44
N LYS A 125 7.37 2.74 6.93
CA LYS A 125 7.93 3.82 7.77
C LYS A 125 6.93 4.90 8.14
N CYS A 126 5.84 5.05 7.39
CA CYS A 126 4.96 6.20 7.55
C CYS A 126 3.82 6.00 8.53
N ARG A 127 3.55 4.79 9.02
CA ARG A 127 2.51 4.54 10.03
C ARG A 127 3.00 4.93 11.42
N ASP A 128 2.11 5.50 12.24
CA ASP A 128 2.39 5.89 13.62
C ASP A 128 2.68 4.69 14.54
#